data_AF-A0A938MQ61-F1
#
_entry.id   AF-A0A938MQ61-F1
#
_cell.length_a   1.000
_cell.length_b   1.000
_cell.length_c   1.000
_cell.angle_alpha   90.00
_cell.angle_beta   90.00
_cell.angle_gamma   90.00
#
_symmetry.space_group_name_H-M   'P 1'
#
loop_
_entity.id
_entity.type
_entity.pdbx_description
1 polymer ?
#
loop_
_entity_poly.entity_id
_entity_poly.type
_entity_poly.pdbx_seq_one_letter_code
_entity_poly.pdbx_strand_id
1 'polypeptide(L)'
;MTERTRSWSRRGFLAASAACAAGSAAAGSAAAGSAAGGSAAAGSAAGGLAVAAEQAAPAVVRPPEGKRILLSCKLGMIERKVNGKNLSLTERLALAGEAGFDGVDLDQAADYSPEEARAAVAQSGVFVHNAINHAHWSKRLTSPNAEDRAAGRANVEHCIRVSHAAGGSGVLIVVG
;
A
#
# COMPACT_ATOMS: atom_id res chain seq x y z
N MET A 1 34.18 21.06 11.25
CA MET A 1 34.49 20.88 9.82
C MET A 1 33.44 19.93 9.27
N THR A 2 32.63 20.43 8.35
CA THR A 2 31.25 20.05 8.09
C THR A 2 31.12 18.73 7.32
N GLU A 3 30.36 17.77 7.84
CA GLU A 3 29.96 16.58 7.08
C GLU A 3 28.91 16.96 6.03
N ARG A 4 29.24 16.69 4.76
CA ARG A 4 28.40 16.96 3.59
C ARG A 4 27.42 15.80 3.42
N THR A 5 26.16 16.02 3.77
CA THR A 5 25.05 15.15 3.39
C THR A 5 24.91 15.14 1.86
N ARG A 6 25.01 13.96 1.24
CA ARG A 6 24.83 13.82 -0.22
C ARG A 6 23.33 13.91 -0.54
N SER A 7 22.88 15.08 -0.98
CA SER A 7 21.56 15.24 -1.59
C SER A 7 21.55 14.58 -2.98
N TRP A 8 20.73 13.57 -3.19
CA TRP A 8 20.47 13.07 -4.55
C TRP A 8 19.60 14.09 -5.29
N SER A 9 20.19 14.77 -6.28
CA SER A 9 19.45 15.62 -7.23
C SER A 9 18.74 14.76 -8.26
N ARG A 10 17.61 15.25 -8.80
CA ARG A 10 16.73 14.64 -9.83
C ARG A 10 17.46 14.09 -11.07
N ARG A 11 18.73 14.45 -11.29
CA ARG A 11 19.57 13.93 -12.39
C ARG A 11 20.33 12.63 -12.05
N GLY A 12 20.43 12.25 -10.77
CA GLY A 12 21.16 11.05 -10.32
C GLY A 12 20.40 9.74 -10.49
N PHE A 13 19.08 9.79 -10.71
CA PHE A 13 18.22 8.61 -10.84
C PHE A 13 18.52 7.78 -12.10
N LEU A 14 19.12 8.37 -13.14
CA LEU A 14 19.40 7.70 -14.41
C LEU A 14 20.76 6.97 -14.46
N ALA A 15 21.57 7.00 -13.39
CA ALA A 15 22.96 6.51 -13.44
C ALA A 15 23.35 5.46 -12.38
N ALA A 16 22.44 4.99 -11.53
CA ALA A 16 22.77 4.09 -10.43
C ALA A 16 22.27 2.65 -10.66
N SER A 17 22.79 1.99 -11.70
CA SER A 17 22.71 0.53 -11.85
C SER A 17 24.10 -0.05 -12.01
N ALA A 18 24.93 0.03 -10.97
CA ALA A 18 26.13 -0.79 -10.81
C ALA A 18 26.66 -0.70 -9.37
N ALA A 19 26.99 -1.89 -8.83
CA ALA A 19 27.75 -2.15 -7.60
C ALA A 19 27.03 -1.97 -6.25
N CYS A 20 26.75 -3.08 -5.56
CA CYS A 20 27.66 -3.62 -4.53
C CYS A 20 27.16 -4.98 -4.00
N ALA A 21 28.15 -5.83 -3.68
CA ALA A 21 28.05 -7.25 -3.43
C ALA A 21 28.12 -7.61 -1.93
N ALA A 22 28.01 -8.92 -1.66
CA ALA A 22 28.25 -9.64 -0.40
C ALA A 22 27.14 -9.46 0.67
N GLY A 23 26.56 -10.48 1.29
CA GLY A 23 26.94 -11.88 1.45
C GLY A 23 26.91 -12.22 2.94
N SER A 24 26.02 -13.11 3.38
CA SER A 24 26.29 -14.12 4.42
C SER A 24 25.04 -14.97 4.66
N ALA A 25 25.22 -16.28 4.51
CA ALA A 25 24.29 -17.33 4.87
C ALA A 25 24.47 -17.75 6.34
N ALA A 26 23.38 -18.23 6.96
CA ALA A 26 23.33 -19.33 7.96
C ALA A 26 21.83 -19.57 8.25
N ALA A 27 21.19 -20.67 7.82
CA ALA A 27 21.36 -22.07 8.22
C ALA A 27 20.99 -22.36 9.69
N GLY A 28 19.71 -22.70 9.89
CA GLY A 28 19.17 -23.86 10.63
C GLY A 28 19.69 -24.25 12.01
N SER A 29 18.75 -24.55 12.92
CA SER A 29 18.72 -25.85 13.58
C SER A 29 17.32 -26.14 14.15
N ALA A 30 16.87 -27.38 13.93
CA ALA A 30 15.72 -28.01 14.53
C ALA A 30 16.21 -29.18 15.41
N ALA A 31 15.50 -29.46 16.51
CA ALA A 31 15.33 -30.74 17.22
C ALA A 31 15.01 -30.42 18.71
N ALA A 32 13.84 -30.76 19.26
CA ALA A 32 13.32 -32.10 19.61
C ALA A 32 14.08 -32.76 20.77
N GLY A 33 13.38 -33.03 21.88
CA GLY A 33 13.89 -33.82 23.01
C GLY A 33 12.95 -33.83 24.22
N SER A 34 12.35 -34.99 24.48
CA SER A 34 11.24 -35.25 25.41
C SER A 34 11.65 -35.51 26.87
N ALA A 35 10.63 -35.43 27.74
CA ALA A 35 10.27 -36.39 28.82
C ALA A 35 10.40 -35.95 30.30
N ALA A 36 9.20 -35.88 30.91
CA ALA A 36 8.76 -36.41 32.21
C ALA A 36 9.45 -36.00 33.53
N GLY A 37 8.63 -35.43 34.43
CA GLY A 37 8.88 -35.40 35.86
C GLY A 37 7.78 -34.59 36.58
N GLY A 38 6.84 -35.29 37.24
CA GLY A 38 5.70 -34.67 37.89
C GLY A 38 6.02 -33.99 39.23
N SER A 39 5.20 -33.00 39.60
CA SER A 39 4.69 -32.83 40.96
C SER A 39 3.56 -31.81 40.95
N ALA A 40 2.48 -32.11 41.66
CA ALA A 40 1.35 -31.23 41.84
C ALA A 40 1.71 -30.07 42.78
N ALA A 41 1.49 -28.84 42.33
CA ALA A 41 1.38 -27.67 43.21
C ALA A 41 0.30 -26.74 42.62
N ALA A 42 -0.80 -26.60 43.36
CA ALA A 42 -1.79 -25.57 43.13
C ALA A 42 -1.11 -24.20 43.29
N GLY A 43 -1.04 -23.43 42.20
CA GLY A 43 -0.46 -22.10 42.17
C GLY A 43 -1.41 -21.15 41.43
N SER A 44 -1.91 -20.17 42.18
CA SER A 44 -2.81 -19.09 41.81
C SER A 44 -2.83 -18.69 40.33
N ALA A 45 -4.03 -18.77 39.73
CA ALA A 45 -4.34 -18.10 38.48
C ALA A 45 -4.32 -16.57 38.70
N ALA A 46 -3.14 -15.96 38.60
CA ALA A 46 -3.03 -14.54 38.33
C ALA A 46 -3.49 -14.33 36.88
N GLY A 47 -4.78 -14.03 36.74
CA GLY A 47 -5.37 -13.58 35.49
C GLY A 47 -4.71 -12.27 35.08
N GLY A 48 -3.61 -12.37 34.33
CA GLY A 48 -3.08 -11.25 33.58
C GLY A 48 -4.09 -10.89 32.53
N LEU A 49 -4.84 -9.80 32.77
CA LEU A 49 -5.57 -9.11 31.71
C LEU A 49 -4.54 -8.67 30.69
N ALA A 50 -4.40 -9.46 29.62
CA ALA A 50 -3.73 -9.04 28.41
C ALA A 50 -4.52 -7.82 27.90
N VAL A 51 -3.98 -6.64 28.14
CA VAL A 51 -4.43 -5.43 27.47
C VAL A 51 -4.08 -5.65 26.00
N ALA A 52 -5.07 -6.08 25.22
CA ALA A 52 -4.96 -6.04 23.77
C ALA A 52 -4.68 -4.59 23.42
N ALA A 53 -3.48 -4.32 22.92
CA ALA A 53 -3.15 -3.00 22.40
C ALA A 53 -4.18 -2.69 21.32
N GLU A 54 -5.03 -1.69 21.58
CA GLU A 54 -5.87 -1.09 20.56
C GLU A 54 -4.92 -0.61 19.47
N GLN A 55 -4.82 -1.37 18.38
CA GLN A 55 -4.10 -0.94 17.20
C GLN A 55 -4.84 0.30 16.70
N ALA A 56 -4.29 1.48 17.03
CA ALA A 56 -4.78 2.74 16.53
C ALA A 56 -4.97 2.59 15.02
N ALA A 57 -6.19 2.83 14.55
CA ALA A 57 -6.49 2.73 13.13
C ALA A 57 -5.43 3.53 12.36
N PRO A 58 -4.81 2.95 11.30
CA PRO A 58 -3.73 3.62 10.59
C PRO A 58 -4.17 5.03 10.20
N ALA A 59 -3.35 6.03 10.54
CA ALA A 59 -3.65 7.41 10.23
C ALA A 59 -3.80 7.56 8.71
N VAL A 60 -4.93 8.14 8.29
CA VAL A 60 -5.19 8.43 6.88
C VAL A 60 -4.18 9.47 6.40
N VAL A 61 -3.42 9.16 5.34
CA VAL A 61 -2.48 10.10 4.73
C VAL A 61 -3.28 11.23 4.09
N ARG A 62 -2.95 12.47 4.44
CA ARG A 62 -3.63 13.67 3.94
C ARG A 62 -2.83 14.32 2.81
N PRO A 63 -3.49 15.10 1.95
CA PRO A 63 -2.79 15.89 0.94
C PRO A 63 -1.73 16.80 1.59
N PRO A 64 -0.55 16.99 0.97
CA PRO A 64 0.45 17.92 1.45
C PRO A 64 -0.09 19.36 1.59
N GLU A 65 0.17 20.00 2.72
CA GLU A 65 -0.25 21.38 2.98
C GLU A 65 0.62 22.41 2.26
N GLY A 66 0.10 23.64 2.10
CA GLY A 66 0.87 24.76 1.52
C GLY A 66 1.00 24.74 -0.01
N LYS A 67 0.45 23.75 -0.70
CA LYS A 67 0.43 23.65 -2.17
C LYS A 67 -0.98 23.88 -2.70
N ARG A 68 -1.10 24.71 -3.75
CA ARG A 68 -2.36 24.92 -4.48
C ARG A 68 -2.59 23.84 -5.54
N ILE A 69 -1.51 23.32 -6.14
CA ILE A 69 -1.54 22.29 -7.17
C ILE A 69 -0.67 21.14 -6.66
N LEU A 70 -1.25 19.95 -6.66
CA LEU A 70 -0.57 18.71 -6.29
C LEU A 70 -0.24 17.92 -7.56
N LEU A 71 1.00 17.49 -7.70
CA LEU A 71 1.44 16.70 -8.84
C LEU A 71 1.21 15.23 -8.54
N SER A 72 0.45 14.56 -9.40
CA SER A 72 0.16 13.14 -9.27
C SER A 72 0.48 12.37 -10.54
N CYS A 73 0.95 11.14 -10.37
CA CYS A 73 1.02 10.15 -11.45
C CYS A 73 -0.02 9.06 -11.23
N LYS A 74 -0.43 8.40 -12.31
CA LYS A 74 -1.25 7.18 -12.19
C LYS A 74 -0.38 6.04 -11.69
N LEU A 75 -0.93 5.18 -10.84
CA LEU A 75 -0.20 3.99 -10.38
C LEU A 75 0.30 3.14 -11.56
N GLY A 76 -0.50 3.01 -12.62
CA GLY A 76 -0.14 2.31 -13.85
C GLY A 76 1.08 2.87 -14.60
N MET A 77 1.53 4.08 -14.30
CA MET A 77 2.79 4.65 -14.85
C MET A 77 4.02 4.17 -14.07
N ILE A 78 3.84 3.60 -12.88
CA ILE A 78 4.91 3.07 -12.04
C ILE A 78 5.05 1.60 -12.35
N GLU A 79 6.28 1.17 -12.63
CA GLU A 79 6.58 -0.22 -12.99
C GLU A 79 6.02 -1.21 -11.98
N ARG A 80 5.46 -2.32 -12.49
CA ARG A 80 4.98 -3.41 -11.64
C ARG A 80 6.13 -4.30 -11.17
N LYS A 81 7.26 -4.27 -11.86
CA LYS A 81 8.40 -5.15 -11.61
C LYS A 81 9.72 -4.40 -11.71
N VAL A 82 10.64 -4.73 -10.80
CA VAL A 82 12.04 -4.31 -10.87
C VAL A 82 12.90 -5.55 -10.72
N ASN A 83 13.83 -5.77 -11.67
CA ASN A 83 14.70 -6.94 -11.69
C ASN A 83 13.96 -8.29 -11.57
N GLY A 84 12.79 -8.39 -12.22
CA GLY A 84 11.95 -9.59 -12.23
C GLY A 84 11.08 -9.81 -10.98
N LYS A 85 11.20 -8.97 -9.94
CA LYS A 85 10.37 -9.05 -8.73
C LYS A 85 9.17 -8.13 -8.84
N ASN A 86 7.98 -8.62 -8.45
CA ASN A 86 6.78 -7.78 -8.36
C ASN A 86 6.94 -6.79 -7.20
N LEU A 87 6.59 -5.53 -7.46
CA LEU A 87 6.48 -4.52 -6.42
C LEU A 87 5.09 -4.56 -5.80
N SER A 88 5.05 -4.47 -4.47
CA SER A 88 3.86 -4.22 -3.68
C SER A 88 3.28 -2.82 -3.95
N LEU A 89 2.04 -2.59 -3.52
CA LEU A 89 1.45 -1.26 -3.59
C LEU A 89 2.28 -0.24 -2.78
N THR A 90 2.71 -0.60 -1.57
CA THR A 90 3.57 0.24 -0.72
C THR A 90 4.84 0.69 -1.44
N GLU A 91 5.56 -0.25 -2.07
CA GLU A 91 6.81 0.06 -2.78
C GLU A 91 6.56 0.98 -3.98
N ARG A 92 5.49 0.73 -4.75
CA ARG A 92 5.14 1.59 -5.89
C ARG A 92 4.74 3.00 -5.44
N LEU A 93 4.01 3.13 -4.34
CA LEU A 93 3.69 4.43 -3.75
C LEU A 93 4.96 5.15 -3.28
N ALA A 94 5.87 4.45 -2.58
CA ALA A 94 7.14 5.01 -2.14
C ALA A 94 7.98 5.54 -3.32
N LEU A 95 8.06 4.80 -4.42
CA LEU A 95 8.73 5.25 -5.64
C LEU A 95 8.14 6.56 -6.21
N ALA A 96 6.82 6.76 -6.12
CA ALA A 96 6.19 8.01 -6.53
C ALA A 96 6.65 9.18 -5.65
N GLY A 97 6.69 8.98 -4.33
CA GLY A 97 7.20 9.97 -3.38
C GLY A 97 8.66 10.31 -3.61
N GLU A 98 9.51 9.30 -3.84
CA GLU A 98 10.93 9.48 -4.17
C GLU A 98 11.14 10.25 -5.49
N ALA A 99 10.28 10.02 -6.49
CA ALA A 99 10.28 10.79 -7.74
C ALA A 99 9.79 12.25 -7.57
N GLY A 100 9.24 12.59 -6.39
CA GLY A 100 8.79 13.93 -6.04
C GLY A 100 7.36 14.24 -6.47
N PHE A 101 6.51 13.21 -6.65
CA PHE A 101 5.07 13.40 -6.75
C PHE A 101 4.47 13.65 -5.36
N ASP A 102 3.40 14.44 -5.33
CA ASP A 102 2.63 14.74 -4.12
C ASP A 102 1.65 13.62 -3.76
N GLY A 103 1.33 12.76 -4.72
CA GLY A 103 0.46 11.61 -4.51
C GLY A 103 0.25 10.79 -5.78
N VAL A 104 -0.60 9.76 -5.67
CA VAL A 104 -0.90 8.83 -6.76
C VAL A 104 -2.40 8.79 -7.06
N ASP A 105 -2.76 8.70 -8.32
CA ASP A 105 -4.12 8.36 -8.77
C ASP A 105 -4.22 6.84 -8.98
N LEU A 106 -5.09 6.18 -8.22
CA LEU A 106 -5.12 4.72 -8.11
C LEU A 106 -5.96 4.11 -9.23
N ASP A 107 -5.35 3.99 -10.41
CA ASP A 107 -6.00 3.50 -11.63
C ASP A 107 -6.16 1.98 -11.72
N GLN A 108 -5.68 1.27 -10.71
CA GLN A 108 -5.70 -0.20 -10.58
C GLN A 108 -6.44 -0.62 -9.30
N ALA A 109 -7.45 0.14 -8.88
CA ALA A 109 -8.14 -0.05 -7.60
C ALA A 109 -8.80 -1.43 -7.42
N ALA A 110 -9.09 -2.15 -8.49
CA ALA A 110 -9.64 -3.51 -8.40
C ALA A 110 -8.61 -4.58 -8.02
N ASP A 111 -7.32 -4.27 -8.13
CA ASP A 111 -6.24 -5.17 -7.70
C ASP A 111 -6.04 -5.16 -6.17
N TYR A 112 -6.74 -4.27 -5.44
CA TYR A 112 -6.49 -3.99 -4.03
C TYR A 112 -7.77 -3.95 -3.21
N SER A 113 -7.72 -4.49 -1.99
CA SER A 113 -8.75 -4.27 -0.98
C SER A 113 -8.62 -2.89 -0.33
N PRO A 114 -9.67 -2.36 0.31
CA PRO A 114 -9.58 -1.16 1.13
C PRO A 114 -8.52 -1.26 2.24
N GLU A 115 -8.36 -2.42 2.86
CA GLU A 115 -7.37 -2.67 3.92
C GLU A 115 -5.94 -2.61 3.37
N GLU A 116 -5.68 -3.23 2.23
CA GLU A 116 -4.39 -3.17 1.54
C GLU A 116 -4.04 -1.74 1.14
N ALA A 117 -5.00 -1.00 0.59
CA ALA A 117 -4.81 0.40 0.21
C ALA A 117 -4.49 1.28 1.44
N ARG A 118 -5.22 1.09 2.55
CA ARG A 118 -4.98 1.78 3.83
C ARG A 118 -3.59 1.49 4.37
N ALA A 119 -3.20 0.21 4.39
CA ALA A 119 -1.89 -0.20 4.87
C ALA A 119 -0.77 0.39 4.00
N ALA A 120 -0.95 0.39 2.68
CA ALA A 120 0.05 0.89 1.76
C ALA A 120 0.28 2.40 1.86
N VAL A 121 -0.79 3.21 2.00
CA VAL A 121 -0.62 4.65 2.23
C VAL A 121 0.02 4.92 3.59
N ALA A 122 -0.42 4.22 4.65
CA ALA A 122 0.14 4.41 5.99
C ALA A 122 1.64 4.08 6.06
N GLN A 123 2.08 3.05 5.33
CA GLN A 123 3.49 2.64 5.29
C GLN A 123 4.34 3.52 4.37
N SER A 124 3.82 3.90 3.21
CA SER A 124 4.58 4.73 2.24
C SER A 124 4.60 6.21 2.61
N GLY A 125 3.60 6.69 3.36
CA GLY A 125 3.40 8.11 3.64
C GLY A 125 2.98 8.92 2.41
N VAL A 126 2.67 8.27 1.29
CA VAL A 126 2.30 8.93 0.03
C VAL A 126 0.78 9.00 -0.08
N PHE A 127 0.29 10.21 -0.36
CA PHE A 127 -1.12 10.49 -0.51
C PHE A 127 -1.70 9.82 -1.77
N VAL A 128 -2.92 9.29 -1.67
CA VAL A 128 -3.68 8.80 -2.82
C VAL A 128 -4.81 9.77 -3.09
N HIS A 129 -4.84 10.34 -4.29
CA HIS A 129 -5.83 11.35 -4.68
C HIS A 129 -7.24 10.77 -4.77
N ASN A 130 -7.39 9.75 -5.61
CA ASN A 130 -8.66 9.14 -6.00
C ASN A 130 -8.42 7.68 -6.42
N ALA A 131 -9.51 6.94 -6.67
CA ALA A 131 -9.48 5.66 -7.36
C ALA A 131 -10.12 5.79 -8.75
N ILE A 132 -9.69 4.98 -9.72
CA ILE A 132 -10.32 4.94 -11.06
C ILE A 132 -11.03 3.61 -11.26
N ASN A 133 -12.29 3.66 -11.69
CA ASN A 133 -13.01 2.46 -12.09
C ASN A 133 -12.51 1.98 -13.46
N HIS A 134 -11.51 1.11 -13.47
CA HIS A 134 -10.90 0.56 -14.70
C HIS A 134 -11.91 -0.13 -15.66
N ALA A 135 -13.07 -0.58 -15.16
CA ALA A 135 -14.05 -1.34 -15.94
C ALA A 135 -15.20 -0.49 -16.50
N HIS A 136 -15.23 0.83 -16.27
CA HIS A 136 -16.41 1.65 -16.59
C HIS A 136 -16.75 1.74 -18.08
N TRP A 137 -15.79 1.46 -18.98
CA TRP A 137 -16.06 1.39 -20.42
C TRP A 137 -16.75 0.09 -20.84
N SER A 138 -16.42 -1.02 -20.18
CA SER A 138 -16.95 -2.36 -20.50
C SER A 138 -18.22 -2.69 -19.72
N LYS A 139 -18.34 -2.19 -18.49
CA LYS A 139 -19.48 -2.44 -17.57
C LYS A 139 -20.15 -1.12 -17.21
N ARG A 140 -20.91 -0.60 -18.18
CA ARG A 140 -21.55 0.72 -18.12
C ARG A 140 -22.80 0.72 -17.24
N LEU A 141 -23.04 1.83 -16.55
CA LEU A 141 -24.23 2.00 -15.70
C LEU A 141 -25.52 2.17 -16.53
N THR A 142 -25.39 2.54 -17.80
CA THR A 142 -26.47 2.72 -18.77
C THR A 142 -26.68 1.51 -19.69
N SER A 143 -25.95 0.41 -19.49
CA SER A 143 -26.09 -0.80 -20.31
C SER A 143 -27.54 -1.30 -20.31
N PRO A 144 -28.11 -1.75 -21.45
CA PRO A 144 -29.42 -2.39 -21.46
C PRO A 144 -29.41 -3.71 -20.68
N ASN A 145 -28.24 -4.37 -20.55
CA ASN A 145 -28.08 -5.59 -19.77
C ASN A 145 -28.05 -5.28 -18.26
N ALA A 146 -28.93 -5.93 -17.49
CA ALA A 146 -29.02 -5.75 -16.04
C ALA A 146 -27.77 -6.20 -15.28
N GLU A 147 -27.09 -7.25 -15.75
CA GLU A 147 -25.86 -7.78 -15.15
C GLU A 147 -24.70 -6.81 -15.31
N ASP A 148 -24.57 -6.16 -16.48
CA ASP A 148 -23.56 -5.12 -16.69
C ASP A 148 -23.77 -3.93 -15.75
N ARG A 149 -25.04 -3.50 -15.57
CA ARG A 149 -25.36 -2.42 -14.63
C ARG A 149 -25.04 -2.82 -13.18
N ALA A 150 -25.30 -4.07 -12.81
CA ALA A 150 -24.97 -4.59 -11.48
C ALA A 150 -23.46 -4.61 -11.24
N ALA A 151 -22.69 -5.12 -12.22
CA ALA A 151 -21.23 -5.11 -12.18
C ALA A 151 -20.67 -3.67 -12.11
N GLY A 152 -21.22 -2.76 -12.91
CA GLY A 152 -20.84 -1.34 -12.89
C GLY A 152 -21.06 -0.70 -11.51
N ARG A 153 -22.21 -0.93 -10.87
CA ARG A 153 -22.49 -0.45 -9.51
C ARG A 153 -21.51 -1.02 -8.48
N ALA A 154 -21.31 -2.34 -8.50
CA ALA A 154 -20.38 -3.01 -7.58
C ALA A 154 -18.95 -2.47 -7.72
N ASN A 155 -18.49 -2.23 -8.95
CA ASN A 155 -17.17 -1.65 -9.21
C ASN A 155 -17.03 -0.23 -8.65
N VAL A 156 -18.07 0.61 -8.80
CA VAL A 156 -18.07 1.96 -8.22
C VAL A 156 -18.04 1.92 -6.70
N GLU A 157 -18.87 1.07 -6.09
CA GLU A 157 -18.86 0.89 -4.63
C GLU A 157 -17.49 0.45 -4.11
N HIS A 158 -16.84 -0.51 -4.78
CA HIS A 158 -15.48 -0.94 -4.46
C HIS A 158 -14.49 0.23 -4.56
N CYS A 159 -14.49 0.97 -5.66
CA CYS A 159 -13.60 2.11 -5.85
C CYS A 159 -13.82 3.21 -4.80
N ILE A 160 -15.06 3.46 -4.37
CA ILE A 160 -15.36 4.43 -3.30
C ILE A 160 -14.71 3.97 -1.99
N ARG A 161 -14.88 2.69 -1.62
CA ARG A 161 -14.31 2.13 -0.39
C ARG A 161 -12.78 2.16 -0.41
N VAL A 162 -12.17 1.77 -1.55
CA VAL A 162 -10.72 1.80 -1.73
C VAL A 162 -10.18 3.24 -1.68
N SER A 163 -10.79 4.17 -2.42
CA SER A 163 -10.37 5.58 -2.41
C SER A 163 -10.44 6.15 -1.00
N HIS A 164 -11.55 5.93 -0.28
CA HIS A 164 -11.72 6.41 1.08
C HIS A 164 -10.66 5.82 2.03
N ALA A 165 -10.41 4.51 1.95
CA ALA A 165 -9.42 3.85 2.80
C ALA A 165 -7.99 4.32 2.54
N ALA A 166 -7.69 4.72 1.30
CA ALA A 166 -6.41 5.32 0.91
C ALA A 166 -6.31 6.83 1.25
N GLY A 167 -7.37 7.45 1.77
CA GLY A 167 -7.43 8.89 2.08
C GLY A 167 -7.85 9.79 0.93
N GLY A 168 -8.19 9.21 -0.22
CA GLY A 168 -8.66 9.93 -1.38
C GLY A 168 -10.10 10.45 -1.25
N SER A 169 -10.50 11.29 -2.20
CA SER A 169 -11.74 12.06 -2.13
C SER A 169 -12.79 11.70 -3.16
N GLY A 170 -12.51 10.75 -4.06
CA GLY A 170 -13.37 10.54 -5.21
C GLY A 170 -13.02 9.33 -6.07
N VAL A 171 -13.92 9.08 -7.02
CA VAL A 171 -13.78 8.01 -8.00
C VAL A 171 -13.96 8.58 -9.40
N LEU A 172 -13.00 8.28 -10.28
CA LEU A 172 -13.16 8.57 -11.70
C LEU A 172 -14.02 7.47 -12.34
N ILE A 173 -15.14 7.91 -12.93
CA ILE A 173 -16.05 7.07 -13.71
C ILE A 173 -16.46 7.79 -15.00
N VAL A 174 -16.61 7.02 -16.08
CA VAL A 174 -17.41 7.40 -17.25
C VAL A 174 -18.75 6.67 -17.14
N VAL A 175 -19.85 7.42 -17.13
CA VAL A 175 -21.20 6.86 -16.88
C VAL A 175 -21.61 5.84 -17.95
N GLY A 176 -21.18 6.11 -19.20
CA GLY A 176 -21.35 5.24 -20.36
C GLY A 176 -22.66 5.42 -21.10
#